data_AF-A0A7X7GYI6-F1
#
_entry.id   AF-A0A7X7GYI6-F1
#
_cell.length_a   1.000
_cell.length_b   1.000
_cell.length_c   1.000
_cell.angle_alpha   90.00
_cell.angle_beta   90.00
_cell.angle_gamma   90.00
#
_symmetry.space_group_name_H-M   'P 1'
#
loop_
_entity.id
_entity.type
_entity.pdbx_description
1 polymer ?
#
loop_
_entity_poly.entity_id
_entity_poly.type
_entity_poly.pdbx_seq_one_letter_code
_entity_poly.pdbx_strand_id
1 'polypeptide(L)' 'GHVSPEAAARGPIAALRDGDIIRIDVARRTLDVKLDEREIKERLASLPPFTPRVKKGFLARYSRLVTSASTGAVFEDEV' A
#
# COMPACT_ATOMS: atom_id res chain seq x y z
N GLY A 1 -9.75 -6.21 4.34
CA GLY A 1 -8.82 -6.53 3.23
C GLY A 1 -8.81 -5.38 2.23
N HIS A 2 -7.98 -5.44 1.19
CA HIS A 2 -7.88 -4.41 0.12
C HIS A 2 -7.52 -3.00 0.61
N VAL A 3 -6.70 -2.89 1.66
CA VAL A 3 -6.17 -1.59 2.11
C VAL A 3 -5.42 -0.95 0.95
N SER A 4 -5.84 0.27 0.61
CA SER A 4 -5.36 1.02 -0.55
C SER A 4 -5.02 2.45 -0.12
N PRO A 5 -3.91 3.04 -0.59
CA PRO A 5 -2.88 2.43 -1.43
C PRO A 5 -2.13 1.31 -0.70
N GLU A 6 -1.71 0.30 -1.45
CA GLU A 6 -1.01 -0.86 -0.90
C GLU A 6 0.43 -0.52 -0.48
N ALA A 7 1.08 -1.45 0.24
CA ALA A 7 2.45 -1.25 0.72
C ALA A 7 3.46 -1.07 -0.44
N ALA A 8 3.30 -1.84 -1.52
CA ALA A 8 4.17 -1.77 -2.70
C ALA A 8 4.09 -0.40 -3.40
N ALA A 9 2.94 0.26 -3.34
CA ALA A 9 2.69 1.60 -3.86
C ALA A 9 3.05 2.73 -2.87
N ARG A 10 3.75 2.41 -1.77
CA ARG A 10 4.10 3.34 -0.67
C ARG A 10 2.88 3.97 0.03
N GLY A 11 1.78 3.23 0.13
CA GLY A 11 0.65 3.63 0.98
C GLY A 11 1.04 3.66 2.47
N PRO A 12 0.21 4.27 3.34
CA PRO A 12 0.50 4.42 4.77
C PRO A 12 0.81 3.09 5.49
N ILE A 13 0.22 1.99 5.03
CA ILE A 13 0.46 0.65 5.57
C ILE A 13 1.91 0.19 5.43
N ALA A 14 2.69 0.74 4.48
CA ALA A 14 4.11 0.46 4.34
C ALA A 14 4.97 1.03 5.49
N ALA A 15 4.48 2.06 6.19
CA ALA A 15 5.20 2.73 7.28
C ALA A 15 5.02 2.05 8.64
N LEU A 16 4.11 1.08 8.74
CA LEU A 16 3.82 0.40 10.00
C LEU A 16 5.00 -0.46 10.45
N ARG A 17 5.18 -0.51 11.76
CA ARG A 17 6.21 -1.30 12.45
C ARG A 17 5.54 -2.06 13.60
N ASP A 18 6.20 -3.13 14.04
CA ASP A 18 5.74 -3.90 15.18
C ASP A 18 5.61 -3.02 16.42
N GLY A 19 4.46 -3.11 17.10
CA GLY A 19 4.13 -2.31 18.27
C GLY A 19 3.35 -1.03 17.98
N ASP A 20 3.15 -0.63 16.71
CA ASP A 20 2.26 0.49 16.39
C ASP A 20 0.81 0.17 16.78
N ILE A 21 0.12 1.17 17.33
CA ILE A 21 -1.27 1.00 17.78
C ILE A 21 -2.22 1.28 16.62
N ILE A 22 -3.00 0.27 16.24
CA ILE A 22 -4.07 0.38 15.23
C ILE A 22 -5.41 0.57 15.94
N ARG A 23 -6.18 1.55 15.50
CA ARG A 23 -7.57 1.80 15.92
C ARG A 23 -8.51 1.38 14.80
N ILE A 24 -9.41 0.44 15.12
CA ILE A 24 -10.46 -0.02 14.21
C ILE A 24 -11.81 0.40 14.78
N ASP A 25 -12.55 1.24 14.07
CA ASP A 25 -13.89 1.66 14.45
C ASP A 25 -14.88 1.26 13.34
N VAL A 26 -15.56 0.13 13.56
CA VAL A 26 -16.50 -0.43 12.57
C VAL A 26 -17.74 0.44 12.42
N ALA A 27 -18.21 1.06 13.51
CA ALA A 27 -19.39 1.91 13.48
C ALA A 27 -19.13 3.18 12.64
N ARG A 28 -17.93 3.77 12.79
CA ARG A 28 -17.50 4.94 12.00
C ARG A 28 -16.87 4.58 10.65
N ARG A 29 -16.63 3.29 10.40
CA ARG A 29 -15.92 2.77 9.22
C ARG A 29 -14.52 3.38 9.07
N THR A 30 -13.82 3.61 10.19
CA THR A 30 -12.46 4.14 10.18
C THR A 30 -11.44 3.07 10.58
N LEU A 31 -10.26 3.18 9.98
CA LEU A 31 -9.09 2.37 10.26
C LEU A 31 -7.91 3.32 10.34
N ASP A 32 -7.46 3.59 11.56
CA ASP A 32 -6.44 4.60 11.84
C ASP A 32 -5.24 3.94 12.51
N VAL A 33 -4.06 4.52 12.30
CA VAL A 33 -2.88 4.22 13.11
C VAL A 33 -2.63 5.41 14.03
N LYS A 34 -2.28 5.14 15.29
CA LYS A 34 -1.94 6.17 16.27
C LYS A 34 -0.51 6.70 16.05
N LEU A 35 -0.27 7.24 14.86
CA LEU A 35 0.97 7.89 14.45
C LEU A 35 0.63 9.24 13.83
N ASP A 36 1.51 10.23 14.04
CA ASP A 36 1.40 11.51 13.35
C ASP A 36 1.75 11.39 11.87
N GLU A 37 1.14 12.23 11.03
CA GLU A 37 1.41 12.24 9.58
C GLU A 37 2.88 12.49 9.25
N ARG A 38 3.58 13.25 10.09
CA ARG A 38 5.02 13.52 9.94
C ARG A 38 5.83 12.24 10.08
N GLU A 39 5.54 11.46 11.10
CA GLU A 39 6.24 10.20 11.34
C GLU A 39 5.94 9.17 10.24
N ILE A 40 4.70 9.12 9.75
CA ILE A 40 4.37 8.28 8.59
C ILE A 40 5.21 8.69 7.37
N LYS A 41 5.31 9.99 7.06
CA LYS A 41 6.11 10.48 5.93
C LYS A 41 7.60 10.19 6.09
N GLU A 42 8.15 10.36 7.29
CA GLU A 42 9.56 10.05 7.58
C GLU A 42 9.85 8.55 7.44
N ARG A 43 8.99 7.70 8.00
CA ARG A 43 9.11 6.25 7.86
C ARG A 43 9.00 5.84 6.40
N LEU A 44 8.04 6.37 5.64
CA LEU A 44 7.93 6.12 4.21
C LEU A 44 9.19 6.55 3.45
N ALA A 45 9.75 7.73 3.75
CA ALA A 45 10.96 8.24 3.10
C ALA A 45 12.19 7.34 3.37
N SER A 46 12.26 6.72 4.54
CA SER A 46 13.33 5.77 4.91
C SER A 46 13.23 4.41 4.23
N LEU A 47 12.09 4.06 3.61
CA LEU A 47 11.92 2.76 2.97
C LEU A 47 12.74 2.66 1.68
N PRO A 48 13.41 1.52 1.44
CA PRO A 48 14.05 1.27 0.16
C PRO A 48 12.99 1.16 -0.97
N PRO A 49 13.37 1.43 -2.22
CA PRO A 49 12.48 1.20 -3.36
C PRO A 49 11.96 -0.24 -3.39
N PHE A 50 10.64 -0.39 -3.55
CA PHE A 50 10.04 -1.71 -3.69
C PHE A 50 10.54 -2.39 -4.97
N THR A 51 11.02 -3.63 -4.83
CA THR A 51 11.45 -4.46 -5.97
C THR A 51 10.55 -5.68 -6.08
N PRO A 52 9.81 -5.86 -7.19
CA PRO A 52 9.01 -7.06 -7.41
C PRO A 52 9.86 -8.34 -7.36
N ARG A 53 9.34 -9.36 -6.67
CA ARG A 53 10.00 -10.69 -6.56
C ARG A 53 10.09 -11.38 -7.92
N VAL A 54 9.04 -11.26 -8.72
CA VAL A 54 8.97 -11.85 -10.06
C VAL A 54 9.22 -10.74 -11.09
N LYS A 55 10.28 -10.90 -11.88
CA LYS A 55 10.74 -9.88 -12.83
C LYS A 55 10.48 -10.24 -14.30
N LYS A 56 9.95 -11.44 -14.57
CA LYS A 56 9.69 -11.95 -15.94
C LYS A 56 8.33 -12.65 -16.02
N GLY A 57 7.83 -12.82 -17.25
CA GLY A 57 6.57 -13.51 -17.52
C GLY A 57 5.33 -12.69 -17.14
N PHE A 58 4.19 -13.37 -17.08
CA PHE A 58 2.89 -12.72 -16.87
C PHE A 58 2.81 -11.93 -15.56
N LEU A 59 3.35 -12.45 -14.45
CA LEU A 59 3.30 -11.76 -13.16
C LEU A 59 4.10 -10.45 -13.14
N ALA A 60 5.16 -10.36 -13.94
CA ALA A 60 5.90 -9.11 -14.09
C ALA A 60 5.13 -8.08 -14.92
N ARG A 61 4.37 -8.52 -15.94
CA ARG A 61 3.40 -7.66 -16.64
C ARG A 61 2.31 -7.21 -15.68
N TYR A 62 1.77 -8.15 -14.91
CA TYR A 62 0.70 -7.88 -13.95
C TYR A 62 1.11 -6.83 -12.91
N SER A 63 2.25 -7.00 -12.24
CA SER A 63 2.74 -6.05 -11.24
C SER A 63 3.02 -4.65 -11.79
N ARG A 64 3.17 -4.49 -13.11
CA ARG A 64 3.45 -3.20 -13.76
C ARG A 64 2.17 -2.48 -14.19
N LEU A 65 1.12 -3.22 -14.54
CA LEU A 65 -0.07 -2.68 -15.21
C LEU A 65 -1.33 -2.75 -14.35
N VAL A 66 -1.32 -3.50 -13.25
CA VAL A 66 -2.50 -3.61 -12.39
C VAL A 66 -2.73 -2.30 -11.64
N THR A 67 -3.99 -1.83 -11.64
CA THR A 67 -4.41 -0.67 -10.87
C THR A 67 -4.63 -1.03 -9.40
N SER A 68 -4.85 -0.01 -8.56
CA SER A 68 -5.20 -0.20 -7.15
C SER A 68 -6.41 -1.14 -6.96
N ALA A 69 -6.42 -1.88 -5.86
CA ALA A 69 -7.60 -2.67 -5.47
C ALA A 69 -8.85 -1.79 -5.29
N SER A 70 -8.67 -0.52 -4.90
CA SER A 70 -9.77 0.45 -4.81
C SER A 70 -10.44 0.77 -6.16
N THR A 71 -9.75 0.54 -7.28
CA THR A 71 -10.28 0.71 -8.64
C THR A 71 -10.60 -0.62 -9.33
N GLY A 72 -10.62 -1.73 -8.58
CA GLY A 72 -11.00 -3.05 -9.09
C GLY A 72 -9.83 -3.93 -9.54
N ALA A 73 -8.57 -3.50 -9.32
CA ALA A 73 -7.37 -4.25 -9.71
C ALA A 73 -7.40 -4.71 -11.19
N VAL A 74 -7.85 -3.81 -12.07
CA VAL A 74 -7.90 -4.04 -13.51
C VAL A 74 -6.55 -3.69 -14.14
N PHE A 75 -6.33 -4.07 -15.41
CA PHE A 75 -5.20 -3.52 -16.15
C PHE A 75 -5.50 -2.08 -16.55
N GLU A 76 -4.51 -1.20 -16.37
CA GLU A 76 -4.54 0.12 -16.97
C GLU A 76 -4.61 -0.04 -18.50
N ASP A 77 -5.60 0.59 -19.14
CA ASP A 77 -5.82 0.44 -20.58
C ASP A 77 -4.55 0.85 -21.34
N GLU A 78 -4.08 -0.03 -22.23
CA GLU A 78 -3.05 0.30 -23.21
C GLU A 78 -3.68 1.25 -24.26
N VAL A 79 -3.72 2.55 -23.97
CA VAL A 79 -4.00 3.59 -24.97
C VAL A 79 -2.72 3.90 -25.75
#